data_AF-A0A5C6AEK2-F1
#
_entry.id   AF-A0A5C6AEK2-F1
#
_cell.length_a   1.000
_cell.length_b   1.000
_cell.length_c   1.000
_cell.angle_alpha   90.00
_cell.angle_beta   90.00
_cell.angle_gamma   90.00
#
_symmetry.space_group_name_H-M   'P 1'
#
loop_
_entity.id
_entity.type
_entity.pdbx_description
1 polymer ?
#
loop_
_entity_poly.entity_id
_entity_poly.type
_entity_poly.pdbx_seq_one_letter_code
_entity_poly.pdbx_strand_id
1 'polypeptide(L)'
;MPSSVFYVQPCPACGRNLQVRVDYLGKGIACQHCNASFVAQQATRQPLPSESGLALLDRADELLRALEKRRLEKAAASQVTT
;
A
#
# COMPACT_ATOMS: atom_id res chain seq x y z
N MET A 1 -12.86 -6.39 -35.23
CA MET A 1 -13.77 -6.15 -34.09
C MET A 1 -12.91 -5.85 -32.88
N PRO A 2 -13.12 -4.75 -32.13
CA PRO A 2 -12.31 -4.46 -30.95
C PRO A 2 -12.61 -5.52 -29.88
N SER A 3 -11.57 -6.23 -29.45
CA SER A 3 -11.63 -7.16 -28.33
C SER A 3 -11.81 -6.38 -27.03
N SER A 4 -12.93 -6.59 -26.34
CA SER A 4 -13.14 -6.01 -25.01
C SER A 4 -12.11 -6.55 -24.03
N VAL A 5 -11.42 -5.66 -23.32
CA VAL A 5 -10.41 -6.03 -22.31
C VAL A 5 -11.11 -6.32 -20.99
N PHE A 6 -10.68 -7.38 -20.32
CA PHE A 6 -11.20 -7.81 -19.01
C PHE A 6 -10.05 -7.91 -18.01
N TYR A 7 -10.36 -7.71 -16.74
CA TYR A 7 -9.49 -8.04 -15.62
C TYR A 7 -10.21 -8.95 -14.63
N VAL A 8 -9.43 -9.66 -13.82
CA VAL A 8 -9.97 -10.57 -12.79
C VAL A 8 -9.94 -9.87 -11.45
N GLN A 9 -11.08 -9.85 -10.76
CA GLN A 9 -11.17 -9.43 -9.35
C GLN A 9 -11.99 -10.45 -8.55
N PRO A 10 -11.57 -10.80 -7.33
CA PRO A 10 -12.38 -11.63 -6.44
C PRO A 10 -13.60 -10.84 -5.94
N CYS A 11 -14.75 -11.49 -5.86
CA CYS A 11 -15.93 -10.91 -5.21
C CYS A 11 -15.64 -10.68 -3.71
N PRO A 12 -15.86 -9.47 -3.17
CA PRO A 12 -15.59 -9.20 -1.75
C PRO A 12 -16.52 -9.95 -0.79
N ALA A 13 -17.66 -10.46 -1.27
CA ALA A 13 -18.63 -11.17 -0.44
C ALA A 13 -18.44 -12.70 -0.47
N CYS A 14 -18.18 -13.31 -1.63
CA CYS A 14 -18.07 -14.76 -1.77
C CYS A 14 -16.68 -15.27 -2.19
N GLY A 15 -15.72 -14.38 -2.44
CA GLY A 15 -14.35 -14.73 -2.81
C GLY A 15 -14.16 -15.29 -4.24
N ARG A 16 -15.25 -15.47 -5.02
CA ARG A 16 -15.16 -16.04 -6.36
C ARG A 16 -14.57 -15.03 -7.35
N ASN A 17 -13.70 -15.51 -8.25
CA ASN A 17 -13.09 -14.70 -9.29
C ASN A 17 -14.12 -14.27 -10.33
N LEU A 18 -14.23 -12.97 -10.55
CA LEU A 18 -15.12 -12.36 -11.54
C LEU A 18 -14.27 -11.73 -12.66
N GLN A 19 -14.62 -12.03 -13.91
CA GLN A 19 -14.08 -11.33 -15.07
C GLN A 19 -14.89 -10.07 -15.30
N VAL A 20 -14.27 -8.91 -15.10
CA VAL A 20 -14.92 -7.61 -15.20
C VAL A 20 -14.31 -6.84 -16.36
N ARG A 21 -15.18 -6.27 -17.21
CA ARG A 21 -14.73 -5.42 -18.32
C ARG A 21 -14.05 -4.18 -17.75
N VAL A 22 -12.95 -3.77 -18.38
CA VAL A 22 -12.23 -2.53 -18.02
C VAL A 22 -13.16 -1.31 -18.07
N ASP A 23 -14.16 -1.31 -18.96
CA ASP A 23 -15.19 -0.26 -19.07
C ASP A 23 -16.03 -0.06 -17.80
N TYR A 24 -16.06 -1.06 -16.91
CA TYR A 24 -16.78 -1.02 -15.63
C TYR A 24 -15.90 -0.56 -14.47
N LEU A 25 -14.60 -0.28 -14.65
CA LEU A 25 -13.76 0.26 -13.57
C LEU A 25 -14.38 1.52 -12.96
N GLY A 26 -14.45 1.56 -11.63
CA GLY A 26 -15.07 2.64 -10.86
C GLY A 26 -16.60 2.63 -10.83
N LYS A 27 -17.27 1.69 -11.52
CA LYS A 27 -18.73 1.57 -11.55
C LYS A 27 -19.23 0.51 -10.55
N GLY A 28 -20.46 0.67 -10.07
CA GLY A 28 -21.15 -0.34 -9.28
C GLY A 28 -21.56 -1.54 -10.13
N ILE A 29 -21.16 -2.73 -9.72
CA ILE A 29 -21.49 -4.00 -10.36
C ILE A 29 -22.06 -4.98 -9.33
N ALA A 30 -22.76 -6.01 -9.81
CA ALA A 30 -23.29 -7.08 -8.97
C ALA A 30 -22.61 -8.42 -9.28
N CYS A 31 -22.31 -9.20 -8.25
CA CYS A 31 -21.82 -10.57 -8.40
C CYS A 31 -22.93 -11.48 -8.93
N GLN A 32 -22.66 -12.22 -10.01
CA GLN A 32 -23.64 -13.18 -10.56
C GLN A 32 -23.86 -14.43 -9.70
N HIS A 33 -23.03 -14.66 -8.67
CA HIS A 33 -23.13 -15.83 -7.80
C HIS A 33 -23.87 -15.54 -6.48
N CYS A 34 -23.57 -14.42 -5.83
CA CYS A 34 -24.13 -14.07 -4.52
C CYS A 34 -24.98 -12.80 -4.52
N ASN A 35 -25.13 -12.14 -5.67
CA ASN A 35 -25.87 -10.89 -5.86
C ASN A 35 -25.38 -9.70 -5.01
N ALA A 36 -24.22 -9.83 -4.34
CA ALA A 36 -23.60 -8.71 -3.65
C ALA A 36 -23.20 -7.61 -4.64
N SER A 37 -23.56 -6.38 -4.32
CA SER A 37 -23.20 -5.18 -5.10
C SER A 37 -21.94 -4.54 -4.54
N PHE A 38 -20.98 -4.23 -5.41
CA PHE A 38 -19.71 -3.61 -5.03
C PHE A 38 -19.15 -2.79 -6.19
N VAL A 39 -18.18 -1.92 -5.90
CA VAL A 39 -17.52 -1.10 -6.94
C VAL A 39 -16.43 -1.92 -7.59
N ALA A 40 -16.45 -2.00 -8.92
CA ALA A 40 -15.41 -2.63 -9.70
C ALA A 40 -14.10 -1.84 -9.56
N GLN A 41 -13.13 -2.45 -8.87
CA GLN A 41 -11.84 -1.85 -8.61
C GLN A 41 -10.78 -2.81 -9.13
N GLN A 42 -9.77 -2.27 -9.82
CA GLN A 42 -8.56 -3.04 -10.02
C GLN A 42 -7.93 -3.18 -8.64
N ALA A 43 -7.51 -4.39 -8.26
CA ALA A 43 -6.75 -4.61 -7.04
C ALA A 43 -5.38 -3.91 -7.17
N THR A 44 -5.37 -2.59 -7.08
CA THR A 44 -4.16 -1.86 -6.74
C THR A 44 -3.85 -2.33 -5.33
N ARG A 45 -2.80 -3.12 -5.19
CA ARG A 45 -2.28 -3.52 -3.88
C ARG A 45 -2.09 -2.24 -3.08
N GLN A 46 -3.05 -1.88 -2.22
CA GLN A 46 -2.84 -0.79 -1.28
C GLN A 46 -1.73 -1.28 -0.34
N PRO A 47 -0.59 -0.57 -0.27
CA PRO A 47 0.41 -0.89 0.73
C PRO A 47 -0.28 -0.85 2.09
N LEU A 48 -0.02 -1.85 2.93
CA LEU A 48 -0.42 -1.80 4.32
C LEU A 48 0.10 -0.49 4.93
N PRO A 49 -0.53 0.10 5.97
CA PRO A 49 -0.07 1.35 6.57
C PRO A 49 1.42 1.31 6.97
N SER A 50 1.90 0.14 7.38
CA SER A 50 3.29 -0.17 7.73
C SER A 50 4.26 -0.20 6.54
N GLU A 51 3.75 -0.23 5.31
CA GLU A 51 4.49 -0.27 4.05
C GLU A 51 4.21 0.96 3.18
N SER A 52 3.64 2.03 3.76
CA SER A 52 3.65 3.33 3.11
C SER A 52 5.10 3.81 3.04
N GLY A 53 5.62 4.04 1.82
CA GLY A 53 7.00 4.50 1.62
C GLY A 53 7.32 5.77 2.43
N LEU A 54 6.33 6.64 2.66
CA LEU A 54 6.50 7.84 3.49
C LEU A 54 6.79 7.50 4.95
N ALA A 55 6.10 6.52 5.54
CA ALA A 55 6.32 6.12 6.93
C ALA A 55 7.71 5.48 7.15
N LEU A 56 8.24 4.80 6.13
CA LEU A 56 9.60 4.26 6.16
C LEU A 56 10.66 5.37 6.07
N LEU A 57 10.43 6.40 5.26
CA LEU A 57 11.31 7.56 5.15
C LEU A 57 11.39 8.34 6.46
N ASP A 58 10.23 8.63 7.09
CA ASP A 58 10.19 9.32 8.38
C ASP A 58 10.98 8.56 9.46
N ARG A 59 10.84 7.23 9.50
CA ARG A 59 11.58 6.38 10.44
C ARG A 59 13.09 6.37 10.17
N ALA A 60 13.51 6.47 8.90
CA ALA A 60 14.92 6.56 8.55
C ALA A 60 15.53 7.88 9.06
N ASP A 61 14.83 8.99 8.89
CA ASP A 61 15.28 10.31 9.35
C ASP A 61 15.45 10.38 10.88
N GLU A 62 14.51 9.81 11.64
CA GLU A 62 14.61 9.75 13.10
C GLU A 62 15.89 9.01 13.56
N LEU A 63 16.17 7.87 12.93
CA LEU A 63 17.35 7.06 13.24
C LEU A 63 18.65 7.79 12.91
N LEU A 64 18.72 8.47 11.78
CA LEU A 64 19.89 9.25 11.39
C LEU A 64 20.19 10.36 12.40
N ARG A 65 19.18 11.14 12.81
CA ARG A 65 19.32 12.18 13.84
C ARG A 65 19.78 11.63 15.18
N ALA A 66 19.24 10.48 15.60
CA ALA A 66 19.64 9.83 16.84
C ALA A 66 21.12 9.39 16.82
N LEU A 67 21.61 8.89 15.68
CA LEU A 67 23.01 8.51 15.52
C LEU A 67 23.94 9.72 15.51
N GLU A 68 23.55 10.81 14.85
CA GLU A 68 24.30 12.06 14.87
C GLU A 68 24.44 12.60 16.30
N LYS A 69 23.33 12.66 17.05
CA LYS A 69 23.34 13.09 18.44
C LYS A 69 24.28 12.24 19.30
N ARG A 70 24.20 10.91 19.19
CA ARG A 70 25.09 9.98 19.91
C ARG A 70 26.57 10.16 19.53
N ARG A 71 26.86 10.47 18.26
CA ARG A 71 28.24 10.76 17.82
C ARG A 71 28.76 12.05 18.47
N LEU A 72 27.95 13.10 18.52
CA LEU A 72 28.32 14.36 19.16
C LEU A 72 28.53 14.17 20.67
N GLU A 73 27.63 13.46 21.35
CA GLU A 73 27.76 13.14 22.78
C GLU A 73 29.04 12.35 23.07
N LYS A 74 29.35 11.33 22.26
CA LYS A 74 30.59 10.56 22.40
C LYS A 74 31.84 11.39 22.11
N ALA A 75 31.80 12.27 21.10
CA ALA A 75 32.91 13.17 20.77
C ALA A 75 33.17 14.17 21.91
N ALA A 76 32.10 14.72 22.51
CA ALA A 76 32.20 15.60 23.67
C ALA A 76 32.74 14.84 24.90
N ALA A 77 32.29 13.61 25.15
CA ALA A 77 32.78 12.79 26.24
C ALA A 77 34.27 12.39 26.09
N SER A 78 34.77 12.24 24.85
CA SER A 78 36.19 11.97 24.61
C SER A 78 37.14 13.17 24.81
N GLN A 79 36.61 14.40 24.92
CA GLN A 79 37.42 15.62 25.09
C GLN A 79 37.69 15.98 26.56
N VAL A 80 37.09 15.28 27.52
CA VAL A 80 37.19 15.61 28.96
C VAL A 80 38.30 14.82 29.68
N THR A 81 38.96 13.86 29.02
CA THR A 81 39.93 12.94 29.65
C THR A 81 41.41 13.30 29.39
N THR A 82 41.77 14.57 29.23
CA THR A 82 43.18 15.04 29.18
C THR A 82 43.42 16.13 30.20
#